data_AF-A0A2A3MRD4-F1
#
_entry.id   AF-A0A2A3MRD4-F1
#
_cell.length_a   1.000
_cell.length_b   1.000
_cell.length_c   1.000
_cell.angle_alpha   90.00
_cell.angle_beta   90.00
_cell.angle_gamma   90.00
#
_symmetry.space_group_name_H-M   'P 1'
#
loop_
_entity.id
_entity.type
_entity.pdbx_description
1 polymer ?
#
loop_
_entity_poly.entity_id
_entity_poly.type
_entity_poly.pdbx_seq_one_letter_code
_entity_poly.pdbx_strand_id
1 'polypeptide(L)'
;MRRVPGFTYSRWRHGGWYVHGMLYPGGAIGCVSRNCADRCWCIVCDPRPFDERPTFRRRRYVALAEWHLADSERRVGAGFGTACAGATLV
;
A
#
# COMPACT_ATOMS: atom_id res chain seq x y z
N MET A 1 19.60 -11.72 -2.64
CA MET A 1 19.09 -10.55 -1.89
C MET A 1 18.18 -9.74 -2.81
N ARG A 2 16.89 -9.60 -2.50
CA ARG A 2 15.99 -8.74 -3.30
C ARG A 2 16.42 -7.28 -3.09
N ARG A 3 16.69 -6.57 -4.18
CA ARG A 3 17.00 -5.14 -4.15
C ARG A 3 15.78 -4.39 -3.61
N VAL A 4 15.98 -3.51 -2.63
CA VAL A 4 14.91 -2.63 -2.13
C VAL A 4 14.43 -1.76 -3.30
N PRO A 5 13.10 -1.61 -3.52
CA PRO A 5 12.61 -0.77 -4.60
C PRO A 5 13.06 0.68 -4.41
N GLY A 6 13.48 1.33 -5.50
CA GLY A 6 13.60 2.78 -5.53
C GLY A 6 12.21 3.39 -5.63
N PHE A 7 11.83 4.24 -4.68
CA PHE A 7 10.53 4.91 -4.66
C PHE A 7 10.67 6.35 -5.14
N THR A 8 9.80 6.77 -6.06
CA THR A 8 9.62 8.18 -6.42
C THR A 8 8.32 8.69 -5.81
N TYR A 9 8.26 10.00 -5.55
CA TYR A 9 7.18 10.59 -4.75
C TYR A 9 6.65 11.86 -5.41
N SER A 10 5.33 12.07 -5.35
CA SER A 10 4.70 13.35 -5.66
C SER A 10 3.91 13.86 -4.46
N ARG A 11 3.88 15.18 -4.28
CA ARG A 11 3.31 15.81 -3.08
C ARG A 11 1.78 15.86 -3.17
N TRP A 12 1.11 15.52 -2.07
CA TRP A 12 -0.34 15.64 -1.91
C TRP A 12 -0.69 16.80 -0.96
N ARG A 13 -1.88 17.40 -1.15
CA ARG A 13 -2.34 18.67 -0.54
C ARG A 13 -2.37 18.68 0.99
N HIS A 14 -2.39 17.52 1.67
CA HIS A 14 -2.53 17.42 3.13
C HIS A 14 -1.28 16.90 3.85
N GLY A 15 -0.09 17.23 3.35
CA GLY A 15 1.18 16.80 3.97
C GLY A 15 1.53 15.32 3.72
N GLY A 16 0.79 14.66 2.83
CA GLY A 16 1.08 13.34 2.32
C GLY A 16 1.85 13.34 1.01
N TRP A 17 2.23 12.14 0.57
CA TRP A 17 2.93 11.88 -0.68
C TRP A 17 2.35 10.63 -1.34
N TYR A 18 2.10 10.71 -2.64
CA TYR A 18 1.90 9.51 -3.44
C TYR A 18 3.24 8.81 -3.64
N VAL A 19 3.21 7.47 -3.62
CA VAL A 19 4.37 6.61 -3.85
C VAL A 19 4.20 5.94 -5.21
N HIS A 20 5.00 6.36 -6.18
CA HIS A 20 4.93 5.81 -7.53
C HIS A 20 5.65 4.45 -7.61
N GLY A 21 5.23 3.61 -8.56
CA GLY A 21 5.72 2.23 -8.70
C GLY A 21 5.06 1.22 -7.75
N MET A 22 4.08 1.67 -6.96
CA MET A 22 3.23 0.85 -6.11
C MET A 22 1.80 0.84 -6.66
N LEU A 23 1.25 -0.35 -6.85
CA LEU A 23 -0.12 -0.54 -7.36
C LEU A 23 -0.83 -1.59 -6.52
N TYR A 24 -1.85 -1.22 -5.78
CA TYR A 24 -2.72 -2.19 -5.14
C TYR A 24 -3.45 -3.04 -6.18
N PRO A 25 -3.91 -4.26 -5.86
CA PRO A 25 -4.68 -5.09 -6.77
C PRO A 25 -5.90 -4.37 -7.37
N GLY A 26 -6.54 -3.47 -6.62
CA GLY A 26 -7.65 -2.63 -7.07
C GLY A 26 -7.27 -1.42 -7.94
N GLY A 27 -6.01 -1.30 -8.37
CA GLY A 27 -5.53 -0.17 -9.19
C GLY A 27 -5.20 1.10 -8.40
N ALA A 28 -5.36 1.10 -7.08
CA ALA A 28 -4.99 2.23 -6.23
C ALA A 28 -3.46 2.40 -6.16
N ILE A 29 -3.02 3.64 -5.98
CA ILE A 29 -1.61 4.01 -5.81
C ILE A 29 -1.32 4.19 -4.32
N GLY A 30 -0.12 3.78 -3.89
CA GLY A 30 0.30 3.94 -2.50
C GLY A 30 0.38 5.41 -2.07
N CYS A 31 -0.01 5.67 -0.82
CA CYS A 31 0.09 6.98 -0.22
C CYS A 31 0.55 6.92 1.24
N VAL A 32 1.51 7.79 1.54
CA VAL A 32 2.13 7.92 2.86
C VAL A 32 1.92 9.32 3.39
N SER A 33 1.57 9.45 4.66
CA SER A 33 1.31 10.75 5.28
C SER A 33 2.10 10.94 6.55
N ARG A 34 2.37 12.21 6.87
CA ARG A 34 2.89 12.63 8.17
C ARG A 34 1.81 13.33 9.03
N ASN A 35 0.56 13.27 8.59
CA ASN A 35 -0.56 13.91 9.26
C ASN A 35 -1.16 13.01 10.35
N CYS A 36 -0.32 12.46 11.23
CA CYS A 36 -0.72 11.73 12.43
C CYS A 36 -0.28 12.49 13.68
N ALA A 37 -0.91 12.19 14.82
CA ALA A 37 -0.78 12.97 16.06
C ALA A 37 0.69 13.09 16.53
N ASP A 38 1.50 12.06 16.32
CA ASP A 38 2.91 11.99 16.65
C ASP A 38 3.85 12.59 15.58
N ARG A 39 3.30 13.09 14.46
CA ARG A 39 4.03 13.58 13.28
C ARG A 39 5.04 12.55 12.72
N CYS A 40 4.83 11.27 13.00
CA CYS A 40 5.55 10.19 12.33
C CYS A 40 4.95 9.95 10.95
N TRP A 41 5.50 9.02 10.19
CA TRP A 41 4.96 8.64 8.89
C TRP A 41 4.07 7.40 9.03
N CYS A 42 2.89 7.41 8.43
CA CYS A 42 1.97 6.28 8.41
C CYS A 42 1.52 5.94 6.98
N ILE A 43 1.08 4.70 6.79
CA ILE A 43 0.44 4.24 5.56
C ILE A 43 -1.01 4.75 5.59
N VAL A 44 -1.41 5.49 4.56
CA VAL A 44 -2.77 6.06 4.50
C VAL A 44 -3.79 4.96 4.16
N CYS A 45 -3.40 4.07 3.24
CA CYS A 45 -4.19 2.91 2.80
C CYS A 45 -4.19 1.73 3.80
N ASP A 46 -3.67 1.87 5.02
CA ASP A 46 -3.68 0.77 5.98
C ASP A 46 -5.12 0.47 6.43
N PRO A 47 -5.61 -0.78 6.29
CA PRO A 47 -6.97 -1.14 6.70
C PRO A 47 -7.16 -1.14 8.22
N ARG A 48 -6.08 -1.10 9.02
CA ARG A 48 -6.17 -1.11 10.49
C ARG A 48 -6.81 0.16 11.05
N PRO A 49 -7.42 0.10 12.25
CA PRO A 49 -7.85 1.27 12.99
C PRO A 49 -6.70 2.27 13.19
N PHE A 50 -6.99 3.57 13.21
CA PHE A 50 -5.96 4.62 13.20
C PHE A 50 -4.93 4.48 14.33
N ASP A 51 -5.37 4.13 15.54
CA ASP A 51 -4.50 3.99 16.72
C ASP A 51 -3.61 2.73 16.68
N GLU A 52 -3.94 1.76 15.83
CA GLU A 52 -3.18 0.52 15.64
C GLU A 52 -2.22 0.58 14.45
N ARG A 53 -2.25 1.67 13.67
CA ARG A 53 -1.42 1.82 12.48
C ARG A 53 0.04 2.01 12.90
N PRO A 54 0.98 1.21 12.36
CA PRO A 54 2.38 1.41 12.65
C PRO A 54 2.84 2.76 12.09
N THR A 55 3.53 3.53 12.93
CA THR A 55 4.17 4.79 12.52
C THR A 55 5.68 4.62 12.40
N PHE A 56 6.30 5.41 11.51
CA PHE A 56 7.70 5.27 11.18
C PHE A 56 8.40 6.63 11.14
N ARG A 57 9.68 6.66 11.52
CA ARG A 57 10.45 7.91 11.56
C ARG A 57 10.79 8.49 10.18
N ARG A 58 10.87 7.67 9.13
CA ARG A 58 11.27 8.13 7.78
C ARG A 58 10.28 7.65 6.71
N ARG A 59 9.96 8.55 5.78
CA ARG A 59 9.05 8.30 4.63
C ARG A 59 9.35 7.00 3.87
N ARG A 60 10.62 6.73 3.59
CA ARG A 60 11.05 5.53 2.84
C ARG A 60 10.70 4.22 3.53
N TYR A 61 10.65 4.20 4.87
CA TYR A 61 10.34 2.98 5.62
C TYR A 61 8.84 2.68 5.54
N VAL A 62 8.00 3.72 5.53
CA VAL A 62 6.57 3.56 5.26
C VAL A 62 6.33 3.09 3.84
N ALA A 63 6.96 3.72 2.85
CA ALA A 63 6.83 3.28 1.47
C ALA A 63 7.25 1.82 1.27
N LEU A 64 8.28 1.36 2.01
CA LEU A 64 8.67 -0.04 2.01
C LEU A 64 7.63 -0.94 2.68
N ALA A 65 7.11 -0.55 3.84
CA ALA A 65 6.07 -1.30 4.54
C ALA A 65 4.77 -1.41 3.70
N GLU A 66 4.37 -0.30 3.07
CA GLU A 66 3.23 -0.25 2.16
C GLU A 66 3.47 -1.12 0.92
N TRP A 67 4.70 -1.14 0.38
CA TRP A 67 5.06 -2.03 -0.71
C TRP A 67 4.91 -3.51 -0.33
N HIS A 68 5.34 -3.88 0.88
CA HIS A 68 5.16 -5.24 1.40
C HIS A 68 3.68 -5.59 1.59
N LEU A 69 2.86 -4.64 2.06
CA LEU A 69 1.42 -4.82 2.18
C LEU A 69 0.78 -5.06 0.81
N ALA A 70 1.04 -4.18 -0.16
CA ALA A 70 0.51 -4.31 -1.51
C ALA A 70 1.01 -5.58 -2.22
N ASP A 71 2.27 -5.99 -2.04
CA ASP A 71 2.83 -7.25 -2.55
C ASP A 71 2.16 -8.46 -1.90
N SER A 72 1.86 -8.40 -0.60
CA SER A 72 1.14 -9.45 0.12
C SER A 72 -0.30 -9.57 -0.35
N GLU A 73 -1.02 -8.45 -0.48
CA GLU A 73 -2.38 -8.42 -1.01
C GLU A 73 -2.46 -8.90 -2.46
N ARG A 74 -1.47 -8.56 -3.30
CA ARG A 74 -1.39 -9.13 -4.66
C ARG A 74 -1.20 -10.63 -4.64
N ARG A 75 -0.38 -11.17 -3.74
CA ARG A 75 -0.18 -12.63 -3.62
C ARG A 75 -1.44 -13.34 -3.12
N VAL A 76 -2.14 -12.75 -2.16
CA VAL A 76 -3.41 -13.29 -1.63
C VAL A 76 -4.52 -13.17 -2.68
N GLY A 77 -4.64 -12.02 -3.35
CA GLY A 77 -5.60 -11.79 -4.44
C GLY A 77 -5.33 -12.62 -5.70
N ALA A 78 -4.07 -12.95 -5.98
CA ALA A 78 -3.70 -13.92 -7.01
C ALA A 78 -4.05 -15.38 -6.63
N GLY A 79 -4.40 -15.63 -5.36
CA GLY A 79 -4.84 -16.93 -4.85
C GLY A 79 -6.35 -17.21 -4.99
N PHE A 80 -7.15 -16.24 -5.46
CA PHE A 80 -8.58 -16.41 -5.78
C PHE A 80 -8.84 -16.26 -7.28
N GLY A 81 -7.98 -16.87 -8.09
CA GLY A 81 -8.29 -17.18 -9.48
C GLY A 81 -9.21 -18.40 -9.56
N THR A 82 -10.46 -18.31 -9.08
CA THR A 82 -11.50 -19.11 -9.72
C THR A 82 -11.72 -18.46 -11.07
N ALA A 83 -11.11 -19.07 -12.08
CA ALA A 83 -11.32 -18.76 -13.47
C ALA A 83 -12.82 -18.56 -13.74
N CYS A 84 -13.13 -17.70 -14.70
CA CYS A 84 -14.41 -17.69 -15.38
C CYS A 84 -14.70 -19.10 -15.95
N ALA A 85 -15.28 -19.98 -15.14
CA ALA A 85 -15.86 -21.22 -15.60
C ALA A 85 -17.31 -20.90 -15.95
N GLY A 86 -17.55 -20.65 -17.24
CA GLY A 86 -18.89 -20.73 -17.80
C GLY A 86 -19.44 -22.13 -17.53
N ALA A 87 -20.43 -22.21 -16.65
CA ALA A 87 -21.32 -23.35 -16.53
C ALA A 87 -22.73 -22.78 -16.49
N THR A 88 -23.26 -22.49 -17.68
CA THR A 88 -24.70 -22.47 -17.91
C THR A 88 -25.20 -23.90 -17.64
N LEU A 89 -25.97 -24.10 -16.58
CA LEU A 89 -26.81 -25.28 -16.47
C LEU A 89 -28.18 -24.91 -17.05
N VAL A 90 -28.55 -25.64 -18.09
CA VAL A 90 -29.91 -25.77 -18.65
C VAL A 90 -30.81 -26.50 -17.66
#